data_AF-A0A176S1F5-F1
#
_entry.id   AF-A0A176S1F5-F1
#
_cell.length_a   1.000
_cell.length_b   1.000
_cell.length_c   1.000
_cell.angle_alpha   90.00
_cell.angle_beta   90.00
_cell.angle_gamma   90.00
#
_symmetry.space_group_name_H-M   'P 1'
#
loop_
_entity.id
_entity.type
_entity.pdbx_description
1 polymer ?
#
loop_
_entity_poly.entity_id
_entity_poly.type
_entity_poly.pdbx_seq_one_letter_code
_entity_poly.pdbx_strand_id
1 'polypeptide(L)'
;MNKQWHYVALGLGLSLFAVGIKSIESPTMLRQAERVKQSRIEGEFILTGNKALLLHPSELYIYYQSLQWIRENFLKLPKGGRVCYDSCVCQPQASERLYQYRQGQFVSSQVSEHCGKEDADLTVSFYSASGALHWQLGPYQRGQYYIAPSERELVSGQFYLVPSQGSYPWALSKKSYFVFKYVSPEGWQTYSPTLMLEPAQKDAQGIARLTWKRH
;
A
#
# COMPACT_ATOMS: atom_id res chain seq x y z
N MET A 1 -28.30 -61.16 0.06
CA MET A 1 -27.66 -59.85 -0.19
C MET A 1 -26.16 -59.99 0.03
N ASN A 2 -25.35 -59.71 -0.99
CA ASN A 2 -23.93 -60.09 -1.05
C ASN A 2 -23.06 -59.10 -0.26
N LYS A 3 -22.28 -59.59 0.74
CA LYS A 3 -21.46 -58.78 1.67
C LYS A 3 -20.46 -57.86 0.94
N GLN A 4 -20.09 -58.20 -0.29
CA GLN A 4 -19.17 -57.46 -1.15
C GLN A 4 -19.62 -56.00 -1.43
N TRP A 5 -20.93 -55.76 -1.57
CA TRP A 5 -21.45 -54.42 -1.86
C TRP A 5 -21.37 -53.47 -0.67
N HIS A 6 -21.38 -53.99 0.56
CA HIS A 6 -21.24 -53.15 1.76
C HIS A 6 -19.82 -52.58 1.87
N TYR A 7 -18.79 -53.37 1.55
CA TYR A 7 -17.40 -52.90 1.59
C TYR A 7 -17.09 -51.86 0.52
N VAL A 8 -17.68 -52.01 -0.68
CA VAL A 8 -17.52 -51.03 -1.77
C VAL A 8 -18.21 -49.71 -1.42
N ALA A 9 -19.44 -49.75 -0.89
CA ALA A 9 -20.15 -48.54 -0.46
C ALA A 9 -19.44 -47.83 0.70
N LEU A 10 -18.91 -48.58 1.68
CA LEU A 10 -18.19 -48.03 2.82
C LEU A 10 -16.83 -47.43 2.39
N GLY A 11 -16.12 -48.08 1.47
CA GLY A 11 -14.87 -47.59 0.89
C GLY A 11 -15.06 -46.31 0.07
N LEU A 12 -16.09 -46.23 -0.77
CA LEU A 12 -16.44 -45.02 -1.52
C LEU A 12 -16.90 -43.88 -0.59
N GLY A 13 -17.70 -44.19 0.43
CA GLY A 13 -18.14 -43.21 1.43
C GLY A 13 -16.96 -42.61 2.20
N LEU A 14 -16.03 -43.44 2.69
CA LEU A 14 -14.83 -42.99 3.40
C LEU A 14 -13.88 -42.19 2.50
N SER A 15 -13.76 -42.57 1.22
CA SER A 15 -12.92 -41.86 0.26
C SER A 15 -13.47 -40.47 -0.05
N LEU A 16 -14.79 -40.34 -0.23
CA LEU A 16 -15.46 -39.04 -0.43
C LEU A 16 -15.36 -38.15 0.82
N PHE A 17 -15.48 -38.73 2.02
CA PHE A 17 -15.30 -38.01 3.28
C PHE A 17 -13.85 -37.52 3.46
N ALA A 18 -12.85 -38.37 3.16
CA ALA A 18 -11.44 -38.01 3.27
C ALA A 18 -11.02 -36.93 2.25
N VAL A 19 -11.57 -36.96 1.02
CA VAL A 19 -11.36 -35.92 0.02
C VAL A 19 -12.05 -34.61 0.43
N GLY A 20 -13.25 -34.68 1.02
CA GLY A 20 -13.95 -33.52 1.57
C GLY A 20 -13.17 -32.84 2.71
N ILE A 21 -12.61 -33.61 3.65
CA ILE A 21 -11.80 -33.09 4.76
C ILE A 21 -10.49 -32.47 4.23
N LYS A 22 -9.79 -33.15 3.31
CA LYS A 22 -8.57 -32.60 2.69
C LYS A 22 -8.80 -31.33 1.86
N SER A 23 -9.99 -31.17 1.28
CA SER A 23 -10.37 -29.96 0.54
C SER A 23 -10.62 -28.76 1.47
N ILE A 24 -11.08 -28.98 2.70
CA ILE A 24 -11.30 -27.94 3.72
C ILE A 24 -9.99 -27.57 4.43
N GLU A 25 -9.08 -28.54 4.61
CA GLU A 25 -7.78 -28.35 5.25
C GLU A 25 -6.66 -27.91 4.29
N SER A 26 -6.96 -27.61 3.03
CA SER A 26 -5.96 -27.09 2.11
C SER A 26 -5.30 -25.84 2.71
N PRO A 27 -3.96 -25.80 2.85
CA PRO A 27 -3.25 -24.64 3.39
C PRO A 27 -3.59 -23.34 2.67
N THR A 28 -4.01 -23.42 1.41
CA THR A 28 -4.44 -22.28 0.60
C THR A 28 -5.78 -21.72 1.07
N MET A 29 -6.77 -22.58 1.38
CA MET A 29 -8.09 -22.17 1.87
C MET A 29 -7.99 -21.55 3.27
N LEU A 30 -7.15 -22.12 4.14
CA LEU A 30 -6.87 -21.56 5.47
C LEU A 30 -6.24 -20.16 5.36
N ARG A 31 -5.22 -20.00 4.50
CA ARG A 31 -4.62 -18.66 4.26
C ARG A 31 -5.61 -17.66 3.69
N GLN A 32 -6.49 -18.08 2.79
CA GLN A 32 -7.54 -17.20 2.26
C GLN A 32 -8.54 -16.80 3.33
N ALA A 33 -8.98 -17.74 4.18
CA ALA A 33 -9.87 -17.46 5.29
C ALA A 33 -9.24 -16.49 6.32
N GLU A 34 -7.97 -16.70 6.66
CA GLU A 34 -7.20 -15.78 7.52
C GLU A 34 -7.09 -14.39 6.90
N ARG A 35 -6.79 -14.31 5.60
CA ARG A 35 -6.71 -13.04 4.89
C ARG A 35 -8.04 -12.29 4.92
N VAL A 36 -9.15 -12.95 4.57
CA VAL A 36 -10.50 -12.34 4.63
C VAL A 36 -10.83 -11.86 6.04
N LYS A 37 -10.48 -12.65 7.07
CA LYS A 37 -10.66 -12.25 8.46
C LYS A 37 -9.83 -11.02 8.82
N GLN A 38 -8.57 -10.96 8.39
CA GLN A 38 -7.70 -9.80 8.58
C GLN A 38 -8.27 -8.58 7.85
N SER A 39 -8.60 -8.68 6.56
CA SER A 39 -9.15 -7.57 5.77
C SER A 39 -10.43 -7.00 6.39
N ARG A 40 -11.30 -7.84 6.95
CA ARG A 40 -12.48 -7.40 7.70
C ARG A 40 -12.10 -6.60 8.95
N ILE A 41 -11.19 -7.12 9.78
CA ILE A 41 -10.77 -6.46 11.03
C ILE A 41 -10.07 -5.12 10.73
N GLU A 42 -9.22 -5.08 9.71
CA GLU A 42 -8.58 -3.86 9.23
C GLU A 42 -9.59 -2.88 8.64
N GLY A 43 -10.60 -3.36 7.93
CA GLY A 43 -11.70 -2.55 7.44
C GLY A 43 -12.52 -1.92 8.58
N GLU A 44 -12.83 -2.69 9.62
CA GLU A 44 -13.47 -2.20 10.84
C GLU A 44 -12.61 -1.14 11.54
N PHE A 45 -11.28 -1.30 11.58
CA PHE A 45 -10.36 -0.29 12.09
C PHE A 45 -10.45 1.04 11.32
N ILE A 46 -10.54 1.00 9.99
CA ILE A 46 -10.73 2.22 9.18
C ILE A 46 -12.10 2.85 9.43
N LEU A 47 -13.14 2.03 9.52
CA LEU A 47 -14.52 2.48 9.65
C LEU A 47 -14.90 2.92 11.06
N THR A 48 -14.22 2.46 12.11
CA THR A 48 -14.59 2.73 13.51
C THR A 48 -13.45 3.29 14.37
N GLY A 49 -12.20 3.09 13.96
CA GLY A 49 -11.02 3.53 14.69
C GLY A 49 -10.90 5.04 14.78
N ASN A 50 -10.32 5.50 15.89
CA ASN A 50 -10.05 6.91 16.16
C ASN A 50 -8.61 7.25 15.79
N LYS A 51 -8.41 8.19 14.84
CA LYS A 51 -7.12 8.88 14.53
C LYS A 51 -5.88 8.03 14.82
N ALA A 52 -5.78 6.91 14.12
CA ALA A 52 -4.76 5.91 14.32
C ALA A 52 -4.31 5.36 12.97
N LEU A 53 -3.05 4.94 12.91
CA LEU A 53 -2.43 4.45 11.69
C LEU A 53 -2.14 2.95 11.80
N LEU A 54 -2.68 2.17 10.88
CA LEU A 54 -2.41 0.76 10.73
C LEU A 54 -1.21 0.53 9.81
N LEU A 55 -0.16 -0.09 10.33
CA LEU A 55 1.05 -0.45 9.60
C LEU A 55 0.88 -1.80 8.87
N HIS A 56 1.39 -1.87 7.64
CA HIS A 56 1.46 -3.06 6.79
C HIS A 56 0.10 -3.77 6.63
N PRO A 57 -0.92 -3.06 6.12
CA PRO A 57 -2.24 -3.65 5.91
C PRO A 57 -2.19 -4.78 4.86
N SER A 58 -3.17 -5.67 4.90
CA SER A 58 -3.20 -6.87 4.04
C SER A 58 -3.70 -6.64 2.61
N GLU A 59 -4.55 -5.63 2.41
CA GLU A 59 -5.16 -5.31 1.11
C GLU A 59 -4.46 -4.14 0.39
N LEU A 60 -4.88 -3.88 -0.85
CA LEU A 60 -4.41 -2.74 -1.64
C LEU A 60 -4.95 -1.41 -1.11
N TYR A 61 -4.23 -0.31 -1.35
CA TYR A 61 -4.61 1.02 -0.84
C TYR A 61 -6.01 1.42 -1.24
N ILE A 62 -6.43 1.08 -2.47
CA ILE A 62 -7.75 1.42 -2.99
C ILE A 62 -8.88 0.89 -2.10
N TYR A 63 -8.72 -0.30 -1.52
CA TYR A 63 -9.70 -0.88 -0.60
C TYR A 63 -9.91 0.03 0.62
N TYR A 64 -8.83 0.40 1.32
CA TYR A 64 -8.94 1.26 2.50
C TYR A 64 -9.28 2.70 2.15
N GLN A 65 -8.85 3.20 0.99
CA GLN A 65 -9.23 4.52 0.49
C GLN A 65 -10.74 4.59 0.25
N SER A 66 -11.34 3.54 -0.33
CA SER A 66 -12.80 3.45 -0.50
C SER A 66 -13.52 3.44 0.84
N LEU A 67 -13.03 2.69 1.83
CA LEU A 67 -13.61 2.70 3.18
C LEU A 67 -13.52 4.07 3.87
N GLN A 68 -12.37 4.74 3.77
CA GLN A 68 -12.21 6.11 4.25
C GLN A 68 -13.18 7.07 3.55
N TRP A 69 -13.32 6.94 2.23
CA TRP A 69 -14.26 7.75 1.46
C TRP A 69 -15.70 7.51 1.90
N ILE A 70 -16.13 6.25 2.07
CA ILE A 70 -17.47 5.90 2.56
C ILE A 70 -17.71 6.52 3.94
N ARG A 71 -16.76 6.37 4.87
CA ARG A 71 -16.87 6.94 6.22
C ARG A 71 -17.05 8.46 6.19
N GLU A 72 -16.20 9.15 5.46
CA GLU A 72 -16.15 10.63 5.44
C GLU A 72 -17.32 11.23 4.62
N ASN A 73 -17.67 10.63 3.47
CA ASN A 73 -18.58 11.23 2.50
C ASN A 73 -19.99 10.67 2.55
N PHE A 74 -20.15 9.37 2.81
CA PHE A 74 -21.46 8.72 2.87
C PHE A 74 -22.00 8.72 4.31
N LEU A 75 -21.20 8.25 5.27
CA LEU A 75 -21.61 8.19 6.69
C LEU A 75 -21.47 9.54 7.41
N LYS A 76 -20.83 10.54 6.79
CA LYS A 76 -20.58 11.88 7.36
C LYS A 76 -19.86 11.83 8.72
N LEU A 77 -19.04 10.81 8.94
CA LEU A 77 -18.26 10.66 10.16
C LEU A 77 -16.91 11.40 10.05
N PRO A 78 -16.33 11.85 11.17
CA PRO A 78 -14.97 12.39 11.17
C PRO A 78 -13.94 11.39 10.64
N LYS A 79 -12.79 11.90 10.19
CA LYS A 79 -11.64 11.10 9.75
C LYS A 79 -11.36 9.96 10.76
N GLY A 80 -11.38 8.73 10.26
CA GLY A 80 -11.17 7.51 11.04
C GLY A 80 -9.71 7.06 11.03
N GLY A 81 -9.51 5.76 11.26
CA GLY A 81 -8.21 5.11 11.08
C GLY A 81 -7.69 5.24 9.65
N ARG A 82 -6.37 5.19 9.51
CA ARG A 82 -5.65 5.25 8.24
C ARG A 82 -4.72 4.06 8.10
N VAL A 83 -4.25 3.81 6.88
CA VAL A 83 -3.27 2.76 6.60
C VAL A 83 -1.94 3.34 6.17
N CYS A 84 -0.88 2.59 6.45
CA CYS A 84 0.48 2.85 6.05
C CYS A 84 1.17 1.58 5.60
N TYR A 85 1.65 1.55 4.36
CA TYR A 85 2.36 0.42 3.76
C TYR A 85 3.86 0.46 4.01
N ASP A 86 4.42 1.66 4.06
CA ASP A 86 5.84 1.90 4.31
C ASP A 86 5.97 2.88 5.46
N SER A 87 6.38 2.37 6.62
CA SER A 87 6.42 3.14 7.86
C SER A 87 7.30 4.38 7.74
N CYS A 88 8.33 4.36 6.89
CA CYS A 88 9.23 5.49 6.73
C CYS A 88 8.63 6.67 5.97
N VAL A 89 7.60 6.42 5.17
CA VAL A 89 6.85 7.49 4.52
C VAL A 89 5.85 8.12 5.48
N CYS A 90 5.13 7.29 6.24
CA CYS A 90 4.01 7.78 7.04
C CYS A 90 4.43 8.23 8.44
N GLN A 91 5.55 7.77 8.98
CA GLN A 91 5.99 8.11 10.35
C GLN A 91 6.21 9.61 10.55
N PRO A 92 6.93 10.34 9.65
CA PRO A 92 7.04 11.80 9.76
C PRO A 92 5.69 12.52 9.70
N GLN A 93 4.65 11.84 9.19
CA GLN A 93 3.30 12.36 9.02
C GLN A 93 2.36 11.95 10.15
N ALA A 94 2.80 11.08 11.06
CA ALA A 94 1.97 10.48 12.09
C ALA A 94 1.99 11.33 13.37
N SER A 95 0.94 12.10 13.61
CA SER A 95 0.59 12.59 14.96
C SER A 95 -0.27 11.58 15.73
N GLU A 96 -0.40 10.36 15.20
CA GLU A 96 -1.43 9.38 15.53
C GLU A 96 -0.82 8.13 16.17
N ARG A 97 -1.63 7.39 16.94
CA ARG A 97 -1.21 6.09 17.51
C ARG A 97 -0.98 5.08 16.39
N LEU A 98 0.16 4.40 16.43
CA LEU A 98 0.53 3.37 15.45
C LEU A 98 0.09 1.99 15.94
N TYR A 99 -0.53 1.22 15.05
CA TYR A 99 -0.94 -0.16 15.30
C TYR A 99 -0.42 -1.08 14.21
N GLN A 100 -0.13 -2.32 14.58
CA GLN A 100 0.13 -3.41 13.64
C GLN A 100 -0.85 -4.55 13.92
N TYR A 101 -1.35 -5.19 12.87
CA TYR A 101 -2.11 -6.43 13.03
C TYR A 101 -1.16 -7.60 13.29
N ARG A 102 -1.36 -8.31 14.41
CA ARG A 102 -0.66 -9.56 14.74
C ARG A 102 -1.62 -10.55 15.36
N GLN A 103 -1.68 -11.75 14.79
CA GLN A 103 -2.43 -12.90 15.35
C GLN A 103 -3.88 -12.57 15.76
N GLY A 104 -4.61 -11.82 14.93
CA GLY A 104 -6.01 -11.49 15.19
C GLY A 104 -6.27 -10.21 15.99
N GLN A 105 -5.23 -9.48 16.41
CA GLN A 105 -5.37 -8.29 17.25
C GLN A 105 -4.49 -7.13 16.77
N PHE A 106 -4.89 -5.91 17.12
CA PHE A 106 -4.06 -4.72 16.93
C PHE A 106 -3.14 -4.54 18.14
N VAL A 107 -1.84 -4.58 17.89
CA VAL A 107 -0.81 -4.27 18.89
C VAL A 107 -0.28 -2.88 18.63
N SER A 108 -0.03 -2.13 19.71
CA SER A 108 0.65 -0.84 19.60
C SER A 108 2.04 -1.05 18.99
N SER A 109 2.40 -0.25 18.01
CA SER A 109 3.72 -0.28 17.38
C SER A 109 4.46 1.01 17.70
N GLN A 110 5.78 0.91 17.73
CA GLN A 110 6.65 2.08 17.78
C GLN A 110 7.13 2.44 16.38
N VAL A 111 7.64 3.66 16.29
CA VAL A 111 8.33 4.19 15.11
C VAL A 111 9.60 3.37 14.89
N SER A 112 9.96 3.12 13.63
CA SER A 112 11.26 2.53 13.31
C SER A 112 12.26 3.67 13.31
N GLU A 113 13.30 3.58 14.15
CA GLU A 113 14.24 4.68 14.36
C GLU A 113 15.18 4.94 13.17
N HIS A 114 15.14 4.10 12.11
CA HIS A 114 16.11 4.17 11.01
C HIS A 114 15.42 4.09 9.65
N CYS A 115 15.01 5.24 9.13
CA CYS A 115 14.29 5.34 7.86
C CYS A 115 15.21 5.63 6.68
N GLY A 116 15.84 4.55 6.22
CA GLY A 116 16.77 4.62 5.10
C GLY A 116 18.04 5.39 5.43
N LYS A 117 18.87 5.57 4.42
CA LYS A 117 20.13 6.29 4.48
C LYS A 117 19.84 7.76 4.18
N GLU A 118 19.64 8.56 5.23
CA GLU A 118 19.22 9.97 5.09
C GLU A 118 20.22 10.83 4.30
N ASP A 119 21.51 10.47 4.35
CA ASP A 119 22.65 11.09 3.66
C ASP A 119 22.85 10.57 2.22
N ALA A 120 22.05 9.64 1.73
CA ALA A 120 22.16 9.19 0.34
C ALA A 120 21.47 10.17 -0.61
N ASP A 121 22.21 10.61 -1.63
CA ASP A 121 21.73 11.46 -2.72
C ASP A 121 20.47 10.89 -3.38
N LEU A 122 19.53 11.76 -3.71
CA LEU A 122 18.37 11.42 -4.53
C LEU A 122 17.95 12.67 -5.32
N THR A 123 17.72 12.52 -6.62
CA THR A 123 17.23 13.59 -7.49
C THR A 123 15.92 13.14 -8.14
N VAL A 124 14.95 14.05 -8.14
CA VAL A 124 13.62 13.86 -8.74
C VAL A 124 13.33 15.07 -9.62
N SER A 125 13.17 14.83 -10.91
CA SER A 125 12.58 15.77 -11.85
C SER A 125 11.25 15.21 -12.32
N PHE A 126 10.18 15.94 -12.11
CA PHE A 126 8.81 15.49 -12.35
C PHE A 126 8.03 16.60 -13.04
N TYR A 127 7.28 16.29 -14.09
CA TYR A 127 6.43 17.28 -14.74
C TYR A 127 5.17 16.68 -15.35
N SER A 128 4.11 17.48 -15.44
CA SER A 128 2.90 17.15 -16.19
C SER A 128 2.89 17.94 -17.50
N ALA A 129 2.75 17.25 -18.62
CA ALA A 129 2.58 17.85 -19.95
C ALA A 129 1.69 16.95 -20.80
N SER A 130 0.87 17.54 -21.67
CA SER A 130 0.08 16.79 -22.67
C SER A 130 -0.75 15.62 -22.11
N GLY A 131 -1.31 15.77 -20.90
CA GLY A 131 -2.13 14.73 -20.26
C GLY A 131 -1.34 13.55 -19.65
N ALA A 132 -0.01 13.64 -19.60
CA ALA A 132 0.84 12.65 -18.97
C ALA A 132 1.68 13.26 -17.83
N LEU A 133 2.05 12.40 -16.88
CA LEU A 133 3.11 12.68 -15.91
C LEU A 133 4.41 12.06 -16.42
N HIS A 134 5.48 12.83 -16.37
CA HIS A 134 6.82 12.44 -16.80
C HIS A 134 7.79 12.58 -15.64
N TRP A 135 8.77 11.68 -15.58
CA TRP A 135 9.76 11.69 -14.53
C TRP A 135 11.16 11.33 -15.03
N GLN A 136 12.14 11.84 -14.29
CA GLN A 136 13.53 11.45 -14.35
C GLN A 136 14.09 11.42 -12.92
N LEU A 137 14.66 10.29 -12.55
CA LEU A 137 15.15 9.95 -11.21
C LEU A 137 16.63 9.64 -11.29
N GLY A 138 17.37 10.00 -10.25
CA GLY A 138 18.81 9.79 -10.17
C GLY A 138 19.32 9.86 -8.73
N PRO A 139 20.64 9.75 -8.52
CA PRO A 139 21.68 9.60 -9.54
C PRO A 139 21.97 8.15 -9.96
N TYR A 140 21.39 7.17 -9.28
CA TYR A 140 21.80 5.77 -9.40
C TYR A 140 21.28 5.10 -10.68
N GLN A 141 22.18 4.37 -11.36
CA GLN A 141 21.85 3.60 -12.57
C GLN A 141 21.54 2.13 -12.29
N ARG A 142 21.99 1.61 -11.15
CA ARG A 142 21.70 0.25 -10.68
C ARG A 142 20.72 0.35 -9.51
N GLY A 143 19.98 -0.72 -9.21
CA GLY A 143 18.96 -0.70 -8.15
C GLY A 143 17.54 -0.44 -8.69
N GLN A 144 16.63 -0.08 -7.81
CA GLN A 144 15.20 0.03 -8.12
C GLN A 144 14.62 1.35 -7.60
N TYR A 145 13.86 2.03 -8.46
CA TYR A 145 13.11 3.22 -8.11
C TYR A 145 11.65 2.90 -7.91
N TYR A 146 11.03 3.59 -6.96
CA TYR A 146 9.63 3.45 -6.66
C TYR A 146 8.96 4.82 -6.48
N ILE A 147 7.68 4.87 -6.79
CA ILE A 147 6.82 6.04 -6.55
C ILE A 147 5.61 5.64 -5.69
N ALA A 148 5.27 6.47 -4.72
CA ALA A 148 4.03 6.38 -3.94
C ALA A 148 3.17 7.62 -4.22
N PRO A 149 2.23 7.54 -5.18
CA PRO A 149 1.30 8.64 -5.47
C PRO A 149 0.17 8.69 -4.44
N SER A 150 -0.34 9.89 -4.17
CA SER A 150 -1.48 10.12 -3.29
C SER A 150 -2.25 11.37 -3.71
N GLU A 151 -3.56 11.31 -3.59
CA GLU A 151 -4.44 12.50 -3.73
C GLU A 151 -4.60 13.26 -2.40
N ARG A 152 -4.07 12.70 -1.32
CA ARG A 152 -4.07 13.27 0.03
C ARG A 152 -2.64 13.66 0.39
N GLU A 153 -2.50 14.72 1.16
CA GLU A 153 -1.20 15.18 1.66
C GLU A 153 -0.45 14.09 2.43
N LEU A 154 -1.21 13.26 3.16
CA LEU A 154 -0.65 12.07 3.78
C LEU A 154 -0.54 10.94 2.76
N VAL A 155 0.68 10.56 2.45
CA VAL A 155 1.01 9.50 1.47
C VAL A 155 1.05 8.16 2.21
N SER A 156 0.31 7.17 1.72
CA SER A 156 0.18 5.86 2.38
C SER A 156 1.46 5.00 2.34
N GLY A 157 2.46 5.39 1.53
CA GLY A 157 3.67 4.61 1.33
C GLY A 157 3.45 3.35 0.48
N GLN A 158 2.31 3.20 -0.22
CA GLN A 158 2.18 2.12 -1.20
C GLN A 158 3.02 2.45 -2.42
N PHE A 159 4.14 1.74 -2.56
CA PHE A 159 5.12 1.97 -3.61
C PHE A 159 4.88 1.10 -4.84
N TYR A 160 5.02 1.72 -6.01
CA TYR A 160 5.00 1.06 -7.31
C TYR A 160 6.39 1.18 -7.95
N LEU A 161 6.90 0.07 -8.50
CA LEU A 161 8.17 0.03 -9.21
C LEU A 161 8.08 0.89 -10.47
N VAL A 162 9.06 1.76 -10.69
CA VAL A 162 9.16 2.61 -11.88
C VAL A 162 10.59 2.59 -12.44
N PRO A 163 10.75 2.78 -13.77
CA PRO A 163 12.07 3.05 -14.33
C PRO A 163 12.60 4.40 -13.86
N SER A 164 13.92 4.59 -13.94
CA SER A 164 14.56 5.88 -13.62
C SER A 164 14.05 7.03 -14.50
N GLN A 165 13.64 6.74 -15.74
CA GLN A 165 12.97 7.70 -16.61
C GLN A 165 11.72 7.07 -17.21
N GLY A 166 10.62 7.81 -17.25
CA GLY A 166 9.39 7.30 -17.82
C GLY A 166 8.25 8.31 -17.86
N SER A 167 7.10 7.83 -18.31
CA SER A 167 5.85 8.59 -18.35
C SER A 167 4.65 7.70 -18.08
N TYR A 168 3.59 8.27 -17.50
CA TYR A 168 2.33 7.61 -17.25
C TYR A 168 1.15 8.50 -17.69
N PRO A 169 0.16 7.96 -18.41
CA PRO A 169 -1.00 8.74 -18.87
C PRO A 169 -1.91 9.09 -17.69
N TRP A 170 -1.61 10.23 -17.06
CA TRP A 170 -2.38 10.79 -15.96
C TRP A 170 -2.45 12.31 -16.12
N ALA A 171 -3.65 12.78 -16.44
CA ALA A 171 -3.93 14.21 -16.49
C ALA A 171 -3.98 14.78 -15.07
N LEU A 172 -3.06 15.69 -14.75
CA LEU A 172 -3.05 16.42 -13.49
C LEU A 172 -4.27 17.35 -13.43
N SER A 173 -5.35 16.88 -12.80
CA SER A 173 -6.63 17.59 -12.63
C SER A 173 -6.80 18.19 -11.23
N LYS A 174 -6.04 17.71 -10.25
CA LYS A 174 -6.05 18.17 -8.86
C LYS A 174 -4.66 18.05 -8.24
N LYS A 175 -4.49 18.71 -7.10
CA LYS A 175 -3.30 18.59 -6.25
C LYS A 175 -3.01 17.12 -5.95
N SER A 176 -1.79 16.71 -6.25
CA SER A 176 -1.31 15.34 -6.10
C SER A 176 0.04 15.34 -5.39
N TYR A 177 0.26 14.34 -4.56
CA TYR A 177 1.42 14.20 -3.70
C TYR A 177 2.17 12.93 -4.06
N PHE A 178 3.49 12.98 -3.96
CA PHE A 178 4.37 11.91 -4.38
C PHE A 178 5.52 11.75 -3.39
N VAL A 179 5.86 10.51 -3.07
CA VAL A 179 7.14 10.17 -2.44
C VAL A 179 7.87 9.20 -3.36
N PHE A 180 9.15 9.46 -3.58
CA PHE A 180 10.03 8.60 -4.34
C PHE A 180 10.93 7.84 -3.39
N LYS A 181 11.17 6.56 -3.70
CA LYS A 181 12.09 5.69 -2.98
C LYS A 181 13.10 5.11 -3.97
N TYR A 182 14.33 4.98 -3.53
CA TYR A 182 15.35 4.19 -4.20
C TYR A 182 15.82 3.06 -3.28
N VAL A 183 16.00 1.87 -3.84
CA VAL A 183 16.61 0.71 -3.16
C VAL A 183 17.84 0.29 -3.96
N SER A 184 18.98 0.28 -3.27
CA SER A 184 20.26 -0.08 -3.85
C SER A 184 20.43 -1.59 -4.03
N PRO A 185 21.36 -2.03 -4.91
CA PRO A 185 21.76 -3.43 -4.99
C PRO A 185 22.27 -3.99 -3.65
N GLU A 186 22.88 -3.16 -2.80
CA GLU A 186 23.40 -3.54 -1.49
C GLU A 186 22.33 -3.55 -0.39
N GLY A 187 21.09 -3.18 -0.70
CA GLY A 187 19.93 -3.27 0.19
C GLY A 187 19.65 -2.03 1.05
N TRP A 188 20.49 -1.00 1.02
CA TRP A 188 20.15 0.29 1.62
C TRP A 188 19.11 1.03 0.75
N GLN A 189 18.31 1.88 1.39
CA GLN A 189 17.22 2.63 0.76
C GLN A 189 17.28 4.12 1.09
N THR A 190 16.75 4.98 0.22
CA THR A 190 16.60 6.42 0.47
C THR A 190 15.27 6.92 -0.09
N TYR A 191 14.78 8.03 0.46
CA TYR A 191 13.45 8.56 0.20
C TYR A 191 13.50 10.06 -0.10
N SER A 192 12.66 10.55 -1.01
CA SER A 192 12.37 11.97 -1.13
C SER A 192 11.45 12.42 0.02
N PRO A 193 11.36 13.73 0.33
CA PRO A 193 10.22 14.25 1.08
C PRO A 193 8.93 14.05 0.27
N THR A 194 7.78 14.35 0.88
CA THR A 194 6.51 14.48 0.14
C THR A 194 6.59 15.66 -0.81
N LEU A 195 6.64 15.36 -2.10
CA LEU A 195 6.63 16.32 -3.19
C LEU A 195 5.19 16.54 -3.64
N MET A 196 4.88 17.76 -4.08
CA MET A 196 3.52 18.13 -4.47
C MET A 196 3.54 18.74 -5.87
N LEU A 197 2.59 18.30 -6.70
CA LEU A 197 2.29 18.88 -8.00
C LEU A 197 0.81 19.24 -8.07
N GLU A 198 0.47 20.43 -8.56
CA GLU A 198 -0.91 20.87 -8.74
C GLU A 198 -1.13 21.62 -10.05
N PRO A 199 -2.37 21.61 -10.59
CA PRO A 199 -2.66 22.23 -11.88
C PRO A 199 -2.33 23.73 -11.95
N ALA A 200 -2.41 24.44 -10.84
CA ALA A 200 -2.09 25.87 -10.75
C ALA A 200 -0.62 26.19 -11.03
N GLN A 201 0.26 25.19 -11.00
CA GLN A 201 1.68 25.35 -11.31
C GLN A 201 1.99 25.24 -12.81
N LYS A 202 0.96 25.07 -13.67
CA LYS A 202 1.15 25.03 -15.11
C LYS A 202 1.59 26.39 -15.63
N ASP A 203 2.70 26.40 -16.38
CA ASP A 203 3.20 27.58 -17.09
C ASP A 203 2.31 27.92 -18.31
N ALA A 204 2.72 28.94 -19.07
CA ALA A 204 2.02 29.36 -20.30
C ALA A 204 1.97 28.26 -21.37
N GLN A 205 2.81 27.23 -21.25
CA GLN A 205 2.87 26.06 -22.12
C GLN A 205 2.02 24.89 -21.57
N GLY A 206 1.33 25.09 -20.44
CA GLY A 206 0.50 24.08 -19.80
C GLY A 206 1.29 23.04 -19.01
N ILE A 207 2.56 23.30 -18.70
CA ILE A 207 3.47 22.37 -18.03
C ILE A 207 3.60 22.71 -16.56
N ALA A 208 3.26 21.77 -15.67
CA ALA A 208 3.58 21.88 -14.25
C ALA A 208 4.87 21.10 -13.98
N ARG A 209 5.89 21.71 -13.38
CA ARG A 209 7.20 21.07 -13.13
C ARG A 209 7.64 21.20 -11.68
N LEU A 210 8.29 20.16 -11.18
CA LEU A 210 8.99 20.12 -9.90
C LEU A 210 10.35 19.46 -10.09
N THR A 211 11.39 20.07 -9.52
CA THR A 211 12.71 19.46 -9.39
C THR A 211 13.14 19.52 -7.93
N TRP A 212 13.54 18.38 -7.38
CA TRP A 212 14.06 18.25 -6.03
C TRP A 212 15.35 17.45 -6.04
N LYS A 213 16.31 17.84 -5.19
CA LYS A 213 17.60 17.16 -5.06
C LYS A 213 18.08 17.18 -3.60
N ARG A 214 18.63 16.05 -3.16
CA ARG A 214 19.46 15.94 -1.95
C ARG A 214 20.93 15.80 -2.35
N HIS A 215 21.78 16.44 -1.55
CA HIS A 215 23.24 16.49 -1.63
C HIS A 215 23.82 16.07 -0.27
#